data_AF-W1IS07-F1
#
_entry.id   AF-W1IS07-F1
#
_cell.length_a   1.000
_cell.length_b   1.000
_cell.length_c   1.000
_cell.angle_alpha   90.00
_cell.angle_beta   90.00
_cell.angle_gamma   90.00
#
_symmetry.space_group_name_H-M   'P 1'
#
loop_
_entity.id
_entity.type
_entity.pdbx_description
1 polymer ?
#
loop_
_entity_poly.entity_id
_entity_poly.type
_entity_poly.pdbx_seq_one_letter_code
_entity_poly.pdbx_strand_id
1 'polypeptide(L)'
;MSNNADLSPEQERFYAMINDYPRISMFWDWQIREIDFYLWERDKNMLSPGEKVLAQFFISVWTKSNKWDFDFTEAVLFLNKKERQLISNWILEPFWP
;
A
#
# COMPACT_ATOMS: atom_id res chain seq x y z
N MET A 1 6.17 13.22 15.29
CA MET A 1 4.90 12.51 15.53
C MET A 1 3.81 13.39 14.95
N SER A 2 3.30 13.05 13.76
CA SER A 2 2.22 13.81 13.13
C SER A 2 0.90 13.42 13.81
N ASN A 3 0.10 14.41 14.19
CA ASN A 3 -1.22 14.22 14.81
C ASN A 3 -2.18 13.62 13.77
N ASN A 4 -2.34 12.30 13.75
CA ASN A 4 -3.29 11.54 12.90
C ASN A 4 -4.75 11.68 13.38
N ALA A 5 -5.13 12.80 13.98
CA ALA A 5 -6.26 12.89 14.92
C ALA A 5 -7.67 12.65 14.34
N ASP A 6 -7.83 12.41 13.04
CA ASP A 6 -9.15 12.26 12.39
C ASP A 6 -9.25 11.09 11.38
N LEU A 7 -8.33 10.12 11.38
CA LEU A 7 -8.45 8.94 10.51
C LEU A 7 -9.67 8.08 10.91
N SER A 8 -10.35 7.48 9.93
CA SER A 8 -11.34 6.43 10.23
C SER A 8 -10.63 5.17 10.76
N PRO A 9 -11.34 4.27 11.47
CA PRO A 9 -10.75 3.00 11.93
C PRO A 9 -10.10 2.18 10.80
N GLU A 10 -10.69 2.18 9.59
CA GLU A 10 -10.13 1.51 8.42
C GLU A 10 -8.89 2.22 7.87
N GLN A 11 -8.84 3.55 7.92
CA GLN A 11 -7.66 4.33 7.57
C GLN A 11 -6.53 4.14 8.58
N GLU A 12 -6.84 4.04 9.87
CA GLU A 12 -5.86 3.71 10.91
C GLU A 12 -5.31 2.29 10.72
N ARG A 13 -6.18 1.31 10.42
CA ARG A 13 -5.78 -0.06 10.10
C ARG A 13 -4.85 -0.10 8.89
N PHE A 14 -5.17 0.67 7.85
CA PHE A 14 -4.33 0.78 6.66
C PHE A 14 -3.00 1.47 6.94
N TYR A 15 -3.02 2.58 7.69
CA TYR A 15 -1.83 3.29 8.14
C TYR A 15 -0.89 2.34 8.90
N ALA A 16 -1.41 1.59 9.87
CA ALA A 16 -0.63 0.59 10.60
C ALA A 16 -0.05 -0.49 9.68
N MET A 17 -0.81 -0.94 8.67
CA MET A 17 -0.38 -1.94 7.70
C MET A 17 0.78 -1.46 6.80
N ILE A 18 0.75 -0.19 6.35
CA ILE A 18 1.75 0.36 5.43
C ILE A 18 2.97 0.99 6.13
N ASN A 19 2.83 1.39 7.39
CA ASN A 19 3.91 2.03 8.16
C ASN A 19 5.14 1.12 8.36
N ASP A 20 4.97 -0.19 8.23
CA ASP A 20 6.05 -1.19 8.16
C ASP A 20 6.95 -1.05 6.92
N TYR A 21 6.53 -0.27 5.91
CA TYR A 21 7.20 -0.11 4.62
C TYR A 21 7.43 1.38 4.28
N PRO A 22 8.39 2.07 4.93
CA PRO A 22 8.56 3.53 4.78
C PRO A 22 8.80 4.03 3.35
N ARG A 23 9.49 3.25 2.52
CA ARG A 23 9.72 3.57 1.08
C ARG A 23 8.44 3.54 0.24
N ILE A 24 7.37 2.95 0.76
CA ILE A 24 6.06 2.87 0.12
C ILE A 24 5.08 3.81 0.82
N SER A 25 5.09 3.88 2.16
CA SER A 25 4.20 4.75 2.92
C SER A 25 4.37 6.24 2.58
N MET A 26 5.53 6.63 2.06
CA MET A 26 5.80 8.00 1.62
C MET A 26 4.89 8.47 0.47
N PHE A 27 4.24 7.57 -0.27
CA PHE A 27 3.29 7.94 -1.32
C PHE A 27 1.92 8.36 -0.79
N TRP A 28 1.65 8.21 0.50
CA TRP A 28 0.39 8.62 1.12
C TRP A 28 0.58 9.93 1.88
N ASP A 29 -0.20 10.95 1.50
CA ASP A 29 -0.37 12.15 2.29
C ASP A 29 -1.49 11.91 3.31
N TRP A 30 -1.08 11.71 4.57
CA TRP A 30 -2.00 11.43 5.67
C TRP A 30 -2.75 12.66 6.18
N GLN A 31 -2.32 13.88 5.83
CA GLN A 31 -3.04 15.10 6.20
C GLN A 31 -4.29 15.27 5.35
N ILE A 32 -4.18 15.05 4.04
CA ILE A 32 -5.30 15.16 3.10
C ILE A 32 -5.96 13.81 2.76
N ARG A 33 -5.35 12.69 3.18
CA ARG A 33 -5.83 11.31 2.97
C ARG A 33 -5.91 10.95 1.50
N GLU A 34 -4.83 11.24 0.78
CA GLU A 34 -4.72 10.94 -0.63
C GLU A 34 -3.37 10.29 -0.96
N ILE A 35 -3.29 9.68 -2.13
CA ILE A 35 -2.03 9.21 -2.69
C ILE A 35 -1.42 10.36 -3.49
N ASP A 36 -0.16 10.67 -3.23
CA ASP A 36 0.63 11.56 -4.08
C ASP A 36 1.03 10.80 -5.36
N PHE A 37 0.15 10.83 -6.36
CA PHE A 37 0.40 10.18 -7.65
C PHE A 37 1.53 10.83 -8.44
N TYR A 38 1.84 12.11 -8.18
CA TYR A 38 3.00 12.74 -8.80
C TYR A 38 4.30 12.12 -8.28
N LEU A 39 4.40 11.95 -6.95
CA LEU A 39 5.51 11.28 -6.31
C LEU A 39 5.62 9.81 -6.73
N TRP A 40 4.49 9.09 -6.81
CA TRP A 40 4.44 7.73 -7.31
C TRP A 40 5.00 7.61 -8.74
N GLU A 41 4.51 8.41 -9.69
CA GLU A 41 4.96 8.35 -11.08
C GLU A 41 6.45 8.68 -11.23
N ARG A 42 6.96 9.61 -10.42
CA ARG A 42 8.37 9.99 -10.39
C ARG A 42 9.27 8.86 -9.87
N ASP A 43 8.86 8.20 -8.78
CA ASP A 43 9.76 7.34 -7.99
C ASP A 43 9.50 5.84 -8.13
N LYS A 44 8.36 5.40 -8.71
CA LYS A 44 8.01 3.97 -8.83
C LYS A 44 9.06 3.10 -9.52
N ASN A 45 9.85 3.68 -10.42
CA ASN A 45 10.92 2.97 -11.14
C ASN A 45 12.21 2.82 -10.33
N MET A 46 12.32 3.51 -9.18
CA MET A 46 13.43 3.36 -8.21
C MET A 46 13.13 2.29 -7.14
N LEU A 47 11.90 1.78 -7.11
CA LEU A 47 11.51 0.66 -6.27
C LEU A 47 12.08 -0.64 -6.84
N SER A 48 12.49 -1.55 -5.96
CA SER A 48 12.72 -2.94 -6.36
C SER A 48 11.41 -3.57 -6.89
N PRO A 49 11.48 -4.66 -7.68
CA PRO A 49 10.28 -5.33 -8.17
C PRO A 49 9.29 -5.69 -7.05
N GLY A 50 9.78 -6.20 -5.91
CA GLY A 50 8.94 -6.53 -4.76
C GLY A 50 8.28 -5.30 -4.12
N GLU A 51 9.04 -4.21 -3.93
CA GLU A 51 8.48 -2.95 -3.42
C GLU A 51 7.42 -2.37 -4.36
N LYS A 52 7.64 -2.44 -5.67
CA LYS A 52 6.69 -1.97 -6.67
C LYS A 52 5.38 -2.76 -6.61
N VAL A 53 5.45 -4.09 -6.61
CA VAL A 53 4.28 -4.97 -6.48
C VAL A 53 3.52 -4.70 -5.18
N LEU A 54 4.24 -4.57 -4.07
CA LEU A 54 3.63 -4.28 -2.77
C LEU A 54 2.98 -2.87 -2.74
N ALA A 55 3.59 -1.88 -3.37
CA ALA A 55 3.01 -0.55 -3.52
C ALA A 55 1.74 -0.58 -4.38
N GLN A 56 1.73 -1.29 -5.50
CA GLN A 56 0.55 -1.46 -6.34
C GLN A 56 -0.59 -2.15 -5.59
N PHE A 57 -0.27 -3.15 -4.75
CA PHE A 57 -1.25 -3.75 -3.84
C PHE A 57 -1.86 -2.69 -2.91
N PHE A 58 -1.04 -1.92 -2.20
CA PHE A 58 -1.54 -0.90 -1.27
C PHE A 58 -2.34 0.20 -1.97
N ILE A 59 -1.91 0.66 -3.14
CA ILE A 59 -2.65 1.62 -3.96
C ILE A 59 -4.02 1.04 -4.36
N SER A 60 -4.06 -0.25 -4.74
CA SER A 60 -5.30 -0.93 -5.12
C SER A 60 -6.26 -1.05 -3.93
N VAL A 61 -5.74 -1.35 -2.74
CA VAL A 61 -6.49 -1.35 -1.48
C VAL A 61 -6.99 0.05 -1.13
N TRP A 62 -6.20 1.11 -1.29
CA TRP A 62 -6.66 2.46 -0.99
C TRP A 62 -7.77 2.93 -1.93
N THR A 63 -7.59 2.70 -3.24
CA THR A 63 -8.47 3.22 -4.29
C THR A 63 -9.69 2.35 -4.58
N LYS A 64 -9.79 1.18 -3.95
CA LYS A 64 -10.80 0.14 -4.24
C LYS A 64 -10.85 -0.19 -5.74
N SER A 65 -9.69 -0.19 -6.40
CA SER A 65 -9.56 -0.26 -7.85
C SER A 65 -8.28 -0.99 -8.27
N ASN A 66 -8.38 -1.85 -9.28
CA ASN A 66 -7.20 -2.51 -9.87
C ASN A 66 -6.60 -1.71 -11.05
N LYS A 67 -6.78 -0.39 -11.09
CA LYS A 67 -6.23 0.46 -12.17
C LYS A 67 -4.71 0.61 -12.12
N TRP A 68 -4.06 0.04 -11.11
CA TRP A 68 -2.64 0.20 -10.81
C TRP A 68 -1.84 -1.10 -10.98
N ASP A 69 -2.41 -2.05 -11.74
CA ASP A 69 -1.75 -3.26 -12.23
C ASP A 69 -1.15 -4.15 -11.12
N PHE A 70 -1.88 -4.32 -10.01
CA PHE A 70 -1.47 -5.32 -9.03
C PHE A 70 -1.70 -6.73 -9.61
N ASP A 71 -0.65 -7.54 -9.67
CA ASP A 71 -0.67 -8.92 -10.17
C ASP A 71 -0.25 -9.92 -9.08
N PHE A 72 -1.12 -10.90 -8.82
CA PHE A 72 -0.87 -11.95 -7.83
C PHE A 72 0.29 -12.88 -8.19
N THR A 73 0.52 -13.13 -9.47
CA THR A 73 1.64 -13.92 -9.99
C THR A 73 2.95 -13.19 -9.68
N GLU A 74 3.01 -11.88 -9.90
CA GLU A 74 4.16 -11.06 -9.53
C GLU A 74 4.37 -11.03 -8.01
N ALA A 75 3.29 -10.99 -7.23
CA ALA A 75 3.36 -11.08 -5.78
C ALA A 75 3.99 -12.41 -5.32
N VAL A 76 3.62 -13.53 -5.94
CA VAL A 76 4.23 -14.85 -5.65
C VAL A 76 5.69 -14.90 -6.11
N LEU A 77 6.08 -14.19 -7.16
CA LEU A 77 7.44 -14.18 -7.67
C LEU A 77 8.38 -13.31 -6.82
N PHE A 78 7.98 -12.09 -6.49
CA PHE A 78 8.87 -11.05 -5.97
C PHE A 78 8.77 -10.78 -4.47
N LEU A 79 7.63 -11.11 -3.83
CA LEU A 79 7.45 -10.84 -2.40
C LEU A 79 7.99 -11.98 -1.55
N ASN A 80 8.41 -11.68 -0.33
CA ASN A 80 8.82 -12.69 0.65
C ASN A 80 7.62 -13.26 1.42
N LYS A 81 7.87 -14.20 2.34
CA LYS A 81 6.83 -14.85 3.14
C LYS A 81 5.98 -13.85 3.96
N LYS A 82 6.60 -12.81 4.54
CA LYS A 82 5.91 -11.81 5.38
C LYS A 82 4.86 -11.06 4.54
N GLU A 83 5.26 -10.57 3.38
CA GLU A 83 4.40 -9.78 2.50
C GLU A 83 3.30 -10.63 1.85
N ARG A 84 3.61 -11.86 1.45
CA ARG A 84 2.58 -12.81 0.96
C ARG A 84 1.55 -13.13 2.03
N GLN A 85 1.97 -13.27 3.28
CA GLN A 85 1.06 -13.48 4.41
C GLN A 85 0.18 -12.24 4.64
N LEU A 86 0.75 -11.03 4.53
CA LEU A 86 0.00 -9.78 4.62
C LEU A 86 -1.13 -9.74 3.58
N ILE A 87 -0.81 -10.01 2.31
CA ILE A 87 -1.80 -10.00 1.22
C ILE A 87 -2.85 -11.10 1.45
N SER A 88 -2.42 -12.28 1.89
CA SER A 88 -3.34 -13.40 2.18
C SER A 88 -4.30 -13.06 3.33
N ASN A 89 -3.81 -12.42 4.39
CA ASN A 89 -4.66 -11.97 5.50
C ASN A 89 -5.69 -10.94 5.03
N TRP A 90 -5.28 -10.01 4.15
CA TRP A 90 -6.21 -9.05 3.55
C TRP A 90 -7.25 -9.74 2.64
N ILE A 91 -6.87 -10.75 1.85
CA ILE A 91 -7.83 -11.50 1.02
C ILE A 91 -8.89 -12.20 1.89
N LEU A 92 -8.45 -12.80 3.00
CA LEU A 92 -9.32 -13.56 3.89
C LEU A 92 -10.28 -12.65 4.67
N GLU A 93 -9.82 -11.45 5.02
CA GLU A 93 -10.58 -10.45 5.77
C GLU A 93 -10.42 -9.06 5.12
N PRO A 94 -11.06 -8.83 3.95
CA PRO A 94 -10.85 -7.63 3.17
C PRO A 94 -11.40 -6.41 3.91
N PHE A 95 -10.64 -5.32 3.82
CA PHE A 95 -11.07 -4.01 4.29
C PHE A 95 -10.61 -2.94 3.31
N TRP A 96 -11.26 -1.78 3.39
CA TRP A 96 -10.98 -0.66 2.50
C TRP A 96 -10.94 0.63 3.33
N PRO A 97 -9.90 1.46 3.19
CA PRO A 97 -9.80 2.76 3.86
C PRO A 97 -10.90 3.76 3.44
#